data_AF-A0A7V3CQS4-F1
#
_entry.id   AF-A0A7V3CQS4-F1
#
_cell.length_a   1.000
_cell.length_b   1.000
_cell.length_c   1.000
_cell.angle_alpha   90.00
_cell.angle_beta   90.00
_cell.angle_gamma   90.00
#
_symmetry.space_group_name_H-M   'P 1'
#
loop_
_entity.id
_entity.type
_entity.pdbx_description
1 polymer ?
#
loop_
_entity_poly.entity_id
_entity_poly.type
_entity_poly.pdbx_seq_one_letter_code
_entity_poly.pdbx_strand_id
1 'polypeptide(L)'
;MAQVDLEQIAGEGNVWVLLLVQGIVAAVIGTLLLAAPKTALTLFALILGIYWIITGFLSILMIAGDRTMWGWKLFIGILSILAGFVAVTSPLWASAAVLLVMMIFLGVGAIIQGGAEIFRAFKGGGWGQGLIGALNLFVGILIVVNLGAAVVVAPFVYGIIMLGFGLAAIIMAFRVRKSSGPSATAAAA
;
A
#
# COMPACT_ATOMS: atom_id res chain seq x y z
N MET A 1 40.78 -0.08 7.95
CA MET A 1 40.40 1.31 7.64
C MET A 1 39.84 1.42 6.20
N ALA A 2 38.90 0.56 5.79
CA ALA A 2 38.36 0.57 4.42
C ALA A 2 36.89 0.05 4.32
N GLN A 3 36.15 0.02 5.43
CA GLN A 3 34.74 -0.40 5.46
C GLN A 3 33.75 0.74 5.75
N VAL A 4 34.24 1.97 5.93
CA VAL A 4 33.40 3.11 6.35
C VAL A 4 32.81 3.86 5.14
N ASP A 5 33.30 3.62 3.92
CA ASP A 5 32.92 4.45 2.78
C ASP A 5 31.59 4.05 2.12
N LEU A 6 31.21 2.76 2.08
CA LEU A 6 30.05 2.29 1.29
C LEU A 6 28.68 2.76 1.84
N GLU A 7 28.55 2.95 3.15
CA GLU A 7 27.32 3.49 3.76
C GLU A 7 27.24 5.02 3.62
N GLN A 8 28.39 5.69 3.56
CA GLN A 8 28.48 7.14 3.44
C GLN A 8 28.18 7.63 2.01
N ILE A 9 28.55 6.87 0.97
CA ILE A 9 28.13 7.13 -0.42
C ILE A 9 26.64 6.85 -0.67
N ALA A 10 25.99 6.04 0.18
CA ALA A 10 24.57 5.74 0.07
C ALA A 10 23.67 6.77 0.79
N GLY A 11 24.24 7.70 1.55
CA GLY A 11 23.51 8.53 2.51
C GLY A 11 23.05 9.91 2.03
N GLU A 12 23.80 10.62 1.19
CA GLU A 12 23.53 12.05 0.95
C GLU A 12 23.04 12.39 -0.47
N GLY A 13 23.55 11.72 -1.51
CA GLY A 13 23.05 11.87 -2.88
C GLY A 13 21.76 11.08 -3.17
N ASN A 14 21.49 10.06 -2.35
CA ASN A 14 20.44 9.08 -2.59
C ASN A 14 19.05 9.56 -2.18
N VAL A 15 18.95 10.40 -1.14
CA VAL A 15 17.65 10.81 -0.58
C VAL A 15 16.87 11.69 -1.55
N TRP A 16 17.52 12.63 -2.24
CA TRP A 16 16.85 13.46 -3.25
C TRP A 16 16.40 12.62 -4.45
N VAL A 17 17.22 11.69 -4.93
CA VAL A 17 16.87 10.79 -6.03
C VAL A 17 15.73 9.86 -5.62
N LEU A 18 15.76 9.30 -4.41
CA LEU A 18 14.66 8.50 -3.87
C LEU A 18 13.36 9.29 -3.82
N LEU A 19 13.37 10.51 -3.30
CA LEU A 19 12.18 11.37 -3.20
C LEU A 19 11.64 11.74 -4.60
N LEU A 20 12.52 12.00 -5.56
CA LEU A 20 12.15 12.31 -6.93
C LEU A 20 11.50 11.09 -7.61
N VAL A 21 12.15 9.92 -7.52
CA VAL A 21 11.64 8.66 -8.09
C VAL A 21 10.31 8.29 -7.43
N GLN A 22 10.22 8.36 -6.10
CA GLN A 22 8.99 8.12 -5.36
C GLN A 22 7.87 9.07 -5.79
N GLY A 23 8.18 10.36 -5.96
CA GLY A 23 7.22 11.37 -6.39
C GLY A 23 6.71 11.14 -7.81
N ILE A 24 7.61 10.79 -8.75
CA ILE A 24 7.25 10.46 -10.14
C ILE A 24 6.40 9.19 -10.18
N VAL A 25 6.81 8.13 -9.47
CA VAL A 25 6.05 6.88 -9.42
C VAL A 25 4.66 7.12 -8.83
N ALA A 26 4.55 7.85 -7.72
CA ALA A 26 3.26 8.20 -7.12
C ALA A 26 2.39 9.04 -8.07
N ALA A 27 2.97 9.99 -8.81
CA ALA A 27 2.23 10.81 -9.76
C ALA A 27 1.71 9.99 -10.97
N VAL A 28 2.53 9.08 -11.50
CA VAL A 28 2.15 8.19 -12.60
C VAL A 28 1.04 7.24 -12.15
N ILE A 29 1.19 6.60 -11.00
CA ILE A 29 0.18 5.70 -10.44
C ILE A 29 -1.11 6.47 -10.14
N GLY A 30 -1.02 7.65 -9.51
CA GLY A 30 -2.17 8.50 -9.23
C GLY A 30 -2.92 8.92 -10.50
N THR A 31 -2.18 9.30 -11.56
CA THR A 31 -2.77 9.64 -12.86
C THR A 31 -3.43 8.43 -13.52
N LEU A 32 -2.81 7.26 -13.48
CA LEU A 32 -3.40 6.02 -14.02
C LEU A 32 -4.68 5.62 -13.28
N LEU A 33 -4.72 5.78 -11.95
CA LEU A 33 -5.91 5.50 -11.14
C LEU A 33 -7.09 6.40 -11.53
N LEU A 34 -6.84 7.67 -11.83
CA LEU A 34 -7.88 8.62 -12.21
C LEU A 34 -8.29 8.51 -13.68
N ALA A 35 -7.33 8.28 -14.58
CA ALA A 35 -7.59 8.27 -16.02
C ALA A 35 -8.24 6.96 -16.50
N ALA A 36 -7.84 5.82 -15.92
CA ALA A 36 -8.32 4.51 -16.35
C ALA A 36 -8.49 3.56 -15.15
N PRO A 37 -9.49 3.82 -14.27
CA PRO A 37 -9.70 3.02 -13.06
C PRO A 37 -9.91 1.53 -13.39
N LYS A 38 -10.63 1.19 -14.46
CA LYS A 38 -10.85 -0.21 -14.87
C LYS A 38 -9.54 -0.94 -15.23
N THR A 39 -8.62 -0.26 -15.90
CA THR A 39 -7.33 -0.81 -16.29
C THR A 39 -6.42 -1.00 -15.08
N ALA A 40 -6.39 0.00 -14.19
CA ALA A 40 -5.65 -0.09 -12.93
C ALA A 40 -6.14 -1.25 -12.05
N LEU A 41 -7.47 -1.41 -11.93
CA LEU A 41 -8.08 -2.52 -11.20
C LEU A 41 -7.73 -3.89 -11.82
N THR A 42 -7.74 -3.98 -13.16
CA THR A 42 -7.36 -5.21 -13.87
C THR A 42 -5.91 -5.59 -13.62
N LEU A 43 -4.98 -4.62 -13.71
CA LEU A 43 -3.55 -4.87 -13.46
C LEU A 43 -3.30 -5.30 -12.01
N PHE A 44 -3.96 -4.65 -11.05
CA PHE A 44 -3.89 -5.03 -9.64
C PHE A 44 -4.34 -6.47 -9.41
N ALA A 45 -5.46 -6.86 -10.01
CA ALA A 45 -5.99 -8.22 -9.92
C ALA A 45 -5.04 -9.26 -10.52
N LEU A 46 -4.38 -8.91 -11.63
CA LEU A 46 -3.39 -9.78 -12.28
C LEU A 46 -2.17 -10.02 -11.38
N ILE A 47 -1.62 -8.95 -10.80
CA ILE A 47 -0.49 -9.04 -9.86
C ILE A 47 -0.87 -9.86 -8.63
N LEU A 48 -2.06 -9.64 -8.06
CA LEU A 48 -2.55 -10.36 -6.88
C LEU A 48 -2.85 -11.83 -7.18
N GLY A 49 -3.44 -12.14 -8.34
CA GLY A 49 -3.68 -13.51 -8.78
C GLY A 49 -2.38 -14.30 -8.88
N ILE A 50 -1.35 -13.71 -9.48
CA ILE A 50 -0.01 -14.30 -9.54
C ILE A 50 0.56 -14.51 -8.14
N TYR A 51 0.45 -13.52 -7.26
CA TYR A 51 0.90 -13.63 -5.87
C TYR A 51 0.21 -14.78 -5.13
N TRP A 52 -1.12 -14.92 -5.24
CA TRP A 52 -1.87 -16.01 -4.59
C TRP A 52 -1.46 -17.40 -5.09
N ILE A 53 -1.20 -17.55 -6.40
CA ILE A 53 -0.67 -18.79 -6.96
C ILE A 53 0.69 -19.14 -6.33
N ILE A 54 1.60 -18.16 -6.25
CA ILE A 54 2.92 -18.34 -5.65
C ILE A 54 2.79 -18.73 -4.17
N THR A 55 1.96 -18.03 -3.38
CA THR A 55 1.76 -18.35 -1.97
C THR A 55 1.09 -19.70 -1.75
N GLY A 56 0.14 -20.09 -2.60
CA GLY A 56 -0.49 -21.41 -2.55
C GLY A 56 0.52 -22.52 -2.79
N PHE A 57 1.41 -22.32 -3.77
CA PHE A 57 2.50 -23.25 -4.05
C PHE A 57 3.50 -23.34 -2.87
N LEU A 58 3.93 -22.21 -2.33
CA LEU A 58 4.83 -22.16 -1.17
C LEU A 58 4.22 -22.81 0.08
N SER A 59 2.92 -22.61 0.33
CA SER A 59 2.21 -23.24 1.45
C SER A 59 2.24 -24.77 1.37
N ILE A 60 2.11 -25.33 0.16
CA ILE A 60 2.21 -26.78 -0.07
C ILE A 60 3.64 -27.27 0.14
N LEU A 61 4.64 -26.53 -0.37
CA LEU A 61 6.06 -26.87 -0.17
C LEU A 61 6.47 -26.86 1.32
N MET A 62 5.91 -25.94 2.12
CA MET A 62 6.19 -25.85 3.56
C MET A 62 5.68 -27.05 4.37
N ILE A 63 4.73 -27.84 3.85
CA ILE A 63 4.27 -29.09 4.50
C ILE A 63 5.40 -30.13 4.56
N ALA A 64 6.35 -30.08 3.62
CA ALA A 64 7.48 -31.00 3.59
C ALA A 64 8.49 -30.77 4.73
N GLY A 65 8.61 -29.53 5.23
CA GLY A 65 9.54 -29.16 6.31
C GLY A 65 8.95 -29.16 7.71
N ASP A 66 7.64 -28.90 7.85
CA ASP A 66 6.95 -28.85 9.14
C ASP A 66 5.51 -29.37 9.03
N ARG A 67 5.26 -30.54 9.63
CA ARG A 67 3.96 -31.24 9.58
C ARG A 67 2.92 -30.71 10.58
N THR A 68 3.26 -29.69 11.38
CA THR A 68 2.31 -29.08 12.30
C THR A 68 1.19 -28.41 11.50
N MET A 69 -0.07 -28.78 11.77
CA MET A 69 -1.27 -28.29 11.06
C MET A 69 -1.28 -28.54 9.54
N TRP A 70 -0.68 -29.64 9.07
CA TRP A 70 -0.58 -29.99 7.63
C TRP A 70 -1.91 -29.96 6.88
N GLY A 71 -3.01 -30.41 7.49
CA GLY A 71 -4.34 -30.40 6.87
C GLY A 71 -4.89 -28.99 6.63
N TRP A 72 -4.59 -28.05 7.53
CA TRP A 72 -4.97 -26.64 7.37
C TRP A 72 -4.12 -25.93 6.31
N LYS A 73 -2.80 -26.21 6.28
CA LYS A 73 -1.88 -25.71 5.25
C LYS A 73 -2.25 -26.21 3.85
N LEU A 74 -2.68 -27.48 3.73
CA LEU A 74 -3.15 -28.07 2.48
C LEU A 74 -4.47 -27.45 2.01
N PHE A 75 -5.43 -27.29 2.93
CA PHE A 75 -6.72 -26.67 2.64
C PHE A 75 -6.54 -25.23 2.13
N ILE A 76 -5.75 -24.41 2.82
CA ILE A 76 -5.43 -23.03 2.41
C ILE A 76 -4.70 -23.01 1.07
N GLY A 77 -3.73 -23.91 0.84
CA GLY A 77 -2.99 -24.00 -0.42
C GLY A 77 -3.89 -24.30 -1.61
N ILE A 78 -4.79 -25.28 -1.47
CA ILE A 78 -5.77 -25.65 -2.50
C ILE A 78 -6.73 -24.49 -2.77
N LEU A 79 -7.27 -23.85 -1.72
CA LEU A 79 -8.16 -22.69 -1.85
C LEU A 79 -7.47 -21.54 -2.60
N SER A 80 -6.19 -21.29 -2.28
CA SER A 80 -5.39 -20.22 -2.89
C SER A 80 -5.10 -20.48 -4.37
N ILE A 81 -4.81 -21.74 -4.74
CA ILE A 81 -4.58 -22.13 -6.14
C ILE A 81 -5.88 -22.03 -6.94
N LEU A 82 -6.99 -22.50 -6.41
CA LEU A 82 -8.31 -22.38 -7.04
C LEU A 82 -8.70 -20.91 -7.26
N ALA A 83 -8.51 -20.08 -6.24
CA ALA A 83 -8.79 -18.66 -6.34
C ALA A 83 -7.84 -17.94 -7.34
N GLY A 84 -6.57 -18.31 -7.38
CA GLY A 84 -5.61 -17.82 -8.37
C GLY A 84 -5.95 -18.25 -9.80
N PHE A 85 -6.42 -19.48 -9.99
CA PHE A 85 -6.85 -19.98 -11.29
C PHE A 85 -8.10 -19.27 -11.80
N VAL A 86 -9.09 -19.04 -10.93
CA VAL A 86 -10.27 -18.20 -11.21
C VAL A 86 -9.85 -16.76 -11.52
N ALA A 87 -8.79 -16.26 -10.87
CA ALA A 87 -8.18 -14.96 -11.16
C ALA A 87 -7.64 -14.81 -12.57
N VAL A 88 -7.06 -15.87 -13.10
CA VAL A 88 -6.50 -15.85 -14.46
C VAL A 88 -7.58 -16.09 -15.52
N THR A 89 -8.55 -16.97 -15.26
CA THR A 89 -9.57 -17.36 -16.26
C THR A 89 -10.71 -16.36 -16.41
N SER A 90 -11.02 -15.58 -15.38
CA SER A 90 -12.04 -14.53 -15.46
C SER A 90 -11.57 -13.27 -14.74
N PRO A 91 -10.69 -12.48 -15.37
CA PRO A 91 -10.09 -11.30 -14.75
C PRO A 91 -11.10 -10.32 -14.17
N LEU A 92 -12.28 -10.16 -14.79
CA LEU A 92 -13.35 -9.27 -14.31
C LEU A 92 -14.03 -9.77 -13.02
N TRP A 93 -14.31 -11.07 -12.92
CA TRP A 93 -14.98 -11.63 -11.73
C TRP A 93 -14.04 -11.79 -10.56
N ALA A 94 -12.81 -12.18 -10.84
CA ALA A 94 -11.82 -12.36 -9.80
C ALA A 94 -11.16 -11.07 -9.35
N SER A 95 -11.02 -10.07 -10.24
CA SER A 95 -10.69 -8.71 -9.79
C SER A 95 -11.72 -8.22 -8.78
N ALA A 96 -13.02 -8.37 -9.08
CA ALA A 96 -14.07 -8.04 -8.14
C ALA A 96 -13.92 -8.83 -6.83
N ALA A 97 -13.75 -10.15 -6.87
CA ALA A 97 -13.63 -10.97 -5.65
C ALA A 97 -12.42 -10.58 -4.78
N VAL A 98 -11.25 -10.41 -5.39
CA VAL A 98 -10.00 -10.03 -4.70
C VAL A 98 -10.13 -8.61 -4.12
N LEU A 99 -10.68 -7.67 -4.89
CA LEU A 99 -10.90 -6.30 -4.43
C LEU A 99 -11.92 -6.25 -3.29
N LEU A 100 -12.99 -7.04 -3.36
CA LEU A 100 -13.97 -7.15 -2.28
C LEU A 100 -13.32 -7.67 -0.99
N VAL A 101 -12.49 -8.72 -1.09
CA VAL A 101 -11.75 -9.25 0.06
C VAL A 101 -10.81 -8.18 0.64
N MET A 102 -10.03 -7.49 -0.19
CA MET A 102 -9.18 -6.37 0.26
C MET A 102 -9.98 -5.25 0.92
N MET A 103 -11.14 -4.89 0.36
CA MET A 103 -12.01 -3.86 0.94
C MET A 103 -12.58 -4.28 2.29
N ILE A 104 -12.87 -5.57 2.49
CA ILE A 104 -13.24 -6.08 3.81
C ILE A 104 -12.08 -5.91 4.80
N PHE A 105 -10.85 -6.28 4.43
CA PHE A 105 -9.68 -6.08 5.30
C PHE A 105 -9.44 -4.60 5.61
N LEU A 106 -9.53 -3.72 4.61
CA LEU A 106 -9.39 -2.28 4.79
C LEU A 106 -10.50 -1.69 5.65
N GLY A 107 -11.76 -2.08 5.43
CA GLY A 107 -12.91 -1.62 6.19
C GLY A 107 -12.85 -2.05 7.65
N VAL A 108 -12.60 -3.34 7.91
CA VAL A 108 -12.43 -3.87 9.27
C VAL A 108 -11.22 -3.23 9.95
N GLY A 109 -10.10 -3.09 9.24
CA GLY A 109 -8.91 -2.41 9.74
C GLY A 109 -9.17 -0.95 10.12
N ALA A 110 -9.93 -0.21 9.29
CA ALA A 110 -10.32 1.17 9.55
C ALA A 110 -11.26 1.29 10.75
N ILE A 111 -12.18 0.35 10.94
CA ILE A 111 -13.05 0.28 12.12
C ILE A 111 -12.21 0.07 13.39
N ILE A 112 -11.28 -0.88 13.37
CA ILE A 112 -10.41 -1.18 14.52
C ILE A 112 -9.51 0.02 14.85
N GLN A 113 -8.87 0.62 13.84
CA GLN A 113 -8.02 1.79 14.01
C GLN A 113 -8.81 3.00 14.50
N GLY A 114 -9.97 3.28 13.91
CA GLY A 114 -10.84 4.37 14.33
C GLY A 114 -11.32 4.21 15.77
N GLY A 115 -11.72 3.00 16.16
CA GLY A 115 -12.07 2.69 17.56
C GLY A 115 -10.89 2.90 18.51
N ALA A 116 -9.69 2.47 18.14
CA ALA A 116 -8.48 2.65 18.94
C ALA A 116 -8.08 4.13 19.07
N GLU A 117 -8.22 4.93 18.01
CA GLU A 117 -7.93 6.36 18.00
C GLU A 117 -8.93 7.15 18.87
N ILE A 118 -10.22 6.83 18.77
CA ILE A 118 -11.26 7.37 19.65
C ILE A 118 -10.93 7.05 21.11
N PHE A 119 -10.54 5.81 21.41
CA PHE A 119 -10.16 5.42 22.77
C PHE A 119 -8.92 6.19 23.28
N ARG A 120 -7.93 6.44 22.42
CA ARG A 120 -6.76 7.27 22.77
C ARG A 120 -7.12 8.74 22.94
N ALA A 121 -8.07 9.26 22.18
CA ALA A 121 -8.57 10.63 22.32
C ALA A 121 -9.15 10.87 23.72
N PHE A 122 -9.93 9.91 24.24
CA PHE A 122 -10.46 9.95 25.60
C PHE A 122 -9.37 9.84 26.68
N LYS A 123 -8.20 9.29 26.37
CA LYS A 123 -7.04 9.19 27.28
C LYS A 123 -6.07 10.37 27.21
N GLY A 124 -6.45 11.47 26.56
CA GLY A 124 -5.61 12.68 26.46
C GLY A 124 -4.97 12.90 25.10
N GLY A 125 -5.33 12.13 24.06
CA GLY A 125 -4.89 12.37 22.68
C GLY A 125 -5.39 13.68 22.05
N GLY A 126 -6.30 14.39 22.74
CA GLY A 126 -6.87 15.66 22.29
C GLY A 126 -8.01 15.49 21.27
N TRP A 127 -8.73 16.58 21.02
CA TRP A 127 -9.89 16.60 20.11
C TRP A 127 -9.56 16.19 18.68
N GLY A 128 -8.34 16.52 18.20
CA GLY A 128 -7.89 16.14 16.86
C GLY A 128 -7.81 14.63 16.66
N GLN A 129 -7.29 13.88 17.64
CA GLN A 129 -7.25 12.42 17.60
C GLN A 129 -8.67 11.82 17.57
N GLY A 130 -9.61 12.41 18.32
CA GLY A 130 -11.00 11.95 18.37
C GLY A 130 -11.71 12.12 17.03
N LEU A 131 -11.50 13.27 16.37
CA LEU A 131 -12.08 13.54 15.05
C LEU A 131 -11.52 12.60 13.97
N ILE A 132 -10.21 12.36 13.97
CA ILE A 132 -9.56 11.43 13.03
C ILE A 132 -10.10 10.01 13.25
N GLY A 133 -10.21 9.58 14.51
CA GLY A 133 -10.76 8.28 14.85
C GLY A 133 -12.22 8.12 14.45
N ALA A 134 -13.04 9.14 14.66
CA ALA A 134 -14.44 9.14 14.23
C ALA A 134 -14.57 9.05 12.70
N LEU A 135 -13.72 9.78 11.96
CA LEU A 135 -13.68 9.71 10.50
C LEU A 135 -13.26 8.31 10.02
N ASN A 136 -12.21 7.72 10.60
CA ASN A 136 -11.75 6.38 10.26
C ASN A 136 -12.84 5.32 10.54
N LEU A 137 -13.51 5.43 11.68
CA LEU A 137 -14.61 4.53 12.04
C LEU A 137 -15.77 4.66 11.05
N PHE A 138 -16.16 5.89 10.70
CA PHE A 138 -17.22 6.16 9.74
C PHE A 138 -16.88 5.60 8.35
N VAL A 139 -15.67 5.85 7.85
CA VAL A 139 -15.19 5.34 6.56
C VAL A 139 -15.15 3.81 6.57
N GLY A 140 -14.63 3.21 7.65
CA GLY A 140 -14.58 1.75 7.78
C GLY A 140 -15.96 1.10 7.75
N ILE A 141 -16.94 1.67 8.48
CA ILE A 141 -18.34 1.23 8.44
C ILE A 141 -18.91 1.37 7.03
N LEU A 142 -18.68 2.51 6.37
CA LEU A 142 -19.19 2.78 5.03
C LEU A 142 -18.65 1.77 4.01
N ILE A 143 -17.38 1.39 4.13
CA ILE A 143 -16.75 0.37 3.27
C ILE A 143 -17.41 -1.00 3.47
N VAL A 144 -17.59 -1.43 4.73
CA VAL A 144 -18.15 -2.75 5.04
C VAL A 144 -19.62 -2.86 4.63
N VAL A 145 -20.39 -1.79 4.82
CA VAL A 145 -21.82 -1.74 4.47
C VAL A 145 -22.02 -1.72 2.96
N ASN A 146 -21.14 -1.03 2.21
CA ASN A 146 -21.27 -0.91 0.76
C ASN A 146 -19.93 -1.16 0.04
N LEU A 147 -19.56 -2.44 -0.01
CA LEU A 147 -18.33 -2.89 -0.64
C LEU A 147 -18.27 -2.55 -2.14
N GLY A 148 -19.41 -2.57 -2.84
CA GLY A 148 -19.48 -2.21 -4.26
C GLY A 148 -19.11 -0.74 -4.50
N ALA A 149 -19.68 0.17 -3.72
CA ALA A 149 -19.32 1.59 -3.77
C ALA A 149 -17.86 1.81 -3.34
N ALA A 150 -17.38 1.08 -2.33
CA ALA A 150 -15.99 1.19 -1.86
C ALA A 150 -14.99 0.84 -2.97
N VAL A 151 -15.23 -0.22 -3.74
CA VAL A 151 -14.38 -0.60 -4.88
C VAL A 151 -14.34 0.48 -5.96
N VAL A 152 -15.47 1.16 -6.21
CA VAL A 152 -15.53 2.25 -7.20
C VAL A 152 -14.86 3.52 -6.69
N VAL A 153 -15.06 3.88 -5.43
CA VAL A 153 -14.60 5.15 -4.85
C VAL A 153 -13.11 5.11 -4.46
N ALA A 154 -12.60 3.96 -4.01
CA ALA A 154 -11.23 3.84 -3.50
C ALA A 154 -10.16 4.31 -4.50
N PRO A 155 -10.18 3.93 -5.80
CA PRO A 155 -9.21 4.44 -6.78
C PRO A 155 -9.18 5.96 -6.89
N PHE A 156 -10.33 6.63 -6.77
CA PHE A 156 -10.39 8.09 -6.84
C PHE A 156 -9.78 8.73 -5.59
N VAL A 157 -10.13 8.23 -4.40
CA VAL A 157 -9.60 8.73 -3.12
C VAL A 157 -8.08 8.53 -3.07
N TYR A 158 -7.60 7.32 -3.34
CA TYR A 158 -6.16 7.03 -3.36
C TYR A 158 -5.44 7.77 -4.48
N GLY A 159 -6.06 7.94 -5.65
CA GLY A 159 -5.51 8.71 -6.76
C GLY A 159 -5.28 10.18 -6.39
N ILE A 160 -6.26 10.83 -5.77
CA ILE A 160 -6.13 12.23 -5.31
C ILE A 160 -5.04 12.36 -4.25
N ILE A 161 -5.01 11.46 -3.25
CA ILE A 161 -3.99 11.47 -2.19
C ILE A 161 -2.59 11.26 -2.79
N MET A 162 -2.43 10.30 -3.72
CA MET A 162 -1.16 10.04 -4.36
C MET A 162 -0.67 11.19 -5.23
N LEU A 163 -1.57 11.89 -5.93
CA LEU A 163 -1.17 13.08 -6.67
C LEU A 163 -0.67 14.17 -5.74
N GLY A 164 -1.38 14.44 -4.65
CA GLY A 164 -0.96 15.41 -3.64
C GLY A 164 0.39 15.03 -3.01
N PHE A 165 0.55 13.77 -2.61
CA PHE A 165 1.80 13.25 -2.05
C PHE A 165 2.94 13.29 -3.08
N GLY A 166 2.70 12.90 -4.33
CA GLY A 166 3.68 12.92 -5.40
C GLY A 166 4.17 14.34 -5.70
N LEU A 167 3.25 15.30 -5.80
CA LEU A 167 3.58 16.72 -5.94
C LEU A 167 4.41 17.23 -4.76
N ALA A 168 4.00 16.92 -3.52
CA ALA A 168 4.74 17.31 -2.32
C ALA A 168 6.15 16.71 -2.28
N ALA A 169 6.30 15.43 -2.64
CA ALA A 169 7.58 14.73 -2.70
C ALA A 169 8.51 15.34 -3.76
N ILE A 170 7.99 15.68 -4.94
CA ILE A 170 8.75 16.37 -5.99
C ILE A 170 9.25 17.74 -5.49
N ILE A 171 8.37 18.52 -4.86
CA ILE A 171 8.74 19.83 -4.28
C ILE A 171 9.82 19.67 -3.21
N MET A 172 9.68 18.67 -2.33
CA MET A 172 10.67 18.36 -1.29
C MET A 172 12.01 17.94 -1.89
N ALA A 173 12.02 17.12 -2.94
CA ALA A 173 13.23 16.68 -3.61
C ALA A 173 14.06 17.88 -4.13
N PHE A 174 13.40 18.89 -4.72
CA PHE A 174 14.06 20.12 -5.14
C PHE A 174 14.51 21.01 -3.97
N ARG A 175 13.77 21.02 -2.85
CA ARG A 175 14.20 21.70 -1.62
C ARG A 175 15.48 21.09 -1.05
N VAL A 176 15.56 19.76 -0.95
CA VAL A 176 16.73 19.03 -0.45
C VAL A 176 17.94 19.26 -1.36
N ARG A 177 17.76 19.22 -2.69
CA ARG A 177 18.84 19.53 -3.64
C ARG A 177 19.40 20.94 -3.47
N LYS A 178 18.56 21.92 -3.11
CA LYS A 178 18.98 23.31 -2.91
C LYS A 178 19.77 23.51 -1.61
N SER A 179 19.47 22.77 -0.54
CA SER A 179 20.24 22.80 0.71
C SER A 179 21.60 22.11 0.61
N SER A 180 21.81 21.25 -0.38
CA SER A 180 23.07 20.54 -0.64
C SER A 180 24.00 21.27 -1.64
N GLY A 181 23.72 22.54 -1.97
CA GLY A 181 24.49 23.33 -2.94
C GLY A 181 25.82 23.93 -2.41
N PRO A 182 26.73 24.40 -3.29
CA PRO A 182 28.20 24.51 -3.09
C PRO A 182 28.80 25.40 -1.99
N SER A 183 28.03 25.89 -1.01
CA SER A 183 28.52 26.85 -0.01
C SER A 183 29.28 26.24 1.17
N ALA A 184 29.28 24.91 1.34
CA ALA A 184 30.02 24.28 2.43
C ALA A 184 31.51 24.05 2.10
N THR A 185 31.85 23.82 0.82
CA THR A 185 33.22 23.52 0.38
C THR A 185 34.02 24.78 0.04
N ALA A 186 33.36 25.88 -0.36
CA ALA A 186 34.02 27.16 -0.64
C ALA A 186 34.26 28.02 0.61
N ALA A 187 33.67 27.67 1.76
CA ALA A 187 33.91 28.36 3.03
C ALA A 187 34.99 27.69 3.90
N ALA A 188 35.50 26.53 3.48
CA ALA A 188 36.52 25.73 4.18
C ALA A 188 37.84 25.59 3.40
N ALA A 189 37.98 26.25 2.25
CA ALA A 189 39.19 26.32 1.42
C ALA A 189 39.65 27.78 1.30
#